data_AF-A0A372FBX7-F1
#
_entry.id   AF-A0A372FBX7-F1
#
_cell.length_a   1.000
_cell.length_b   1.000
_cell.length_c   1.000
_cell.angle_alpha   90.00
_cell.angle_beta   90.00
_cell.angle_gamma   90.00
#
_symmetry.space_group_name_H-M   'P 1'
#
loop_
_entity.id
_entity.type
_entity.pdbx_description
1 polymer ?
#
loop_
_entity_poly.entity_id
_entity_poly.type
_entity_poly.pdbx_seq_one_letter_code
_entity_poly.pdbx_strand_id
1 'polypeptide(L)'
;MKKLTSTIAIALLATTLVFNANAEDKKMEYKSSNLNVGMYEAGHTKSMKLNMTLTKDKGVGATIKLMDADGSILHEEVLGKKVESYKLCFDMSNVKAGKYYVEVKNGERIITKEILKSASTLSY
;
A
#
# COMPACT_ATOMS: atom_id res chain seq x y z
N MET A 1 -33.13 47.18 -25.75
CA MET A 1 -32.27 45.98 -25.72
C MET A 1 -31.86 45.74 -24.27
N LYS A 2 -32.20 44.58 -23.71
CA LYS A 2 -31.95 44.19 -22.32
C LYS A 2 -30.45 43.88 -22.13
N LYS A 3 -29.83 44.33 -21.04
CA LYS A 3 -28.59 43.75 -20.53
C LYS A 3 -28.74 43.52 -19.02
N LEU A 4 -28.92 42.25 -18.67
CA LEU A 4 -28.90 41.74 -17.30
C LEU A 4 -27.50 41.17 -17.09
N THR A 5 -26.70 41.78 -16.22
CA THR A 5 -25.45 41.20 -15.73
C THR A 5 -25.66 40.81 -14.28
N SER A 6 -25.93 39.52 -14.06
CA SER A 6 -25.98 38.92 -12.73
C SER A 6 -24.57 38.52 -12.31
N THR A 7 -24.04 39.17 -11.27
CA THR A 7 -22.78 38.80 -10.63
C THR A 7 -23.07 37.76 -9.55
N ILE A 8 -22.65 36.51 -9.77
CA ILE A 8 -22.69 35.47 -8.73
C ILE A 8 -21.40 35.58 -7.92
N ALA A 9 -21.51 36.06 -6.67
CA ALA A 9 -20.42 35.99 -5.70
C ALA A 9 -20.37 34.57 -5.12
N ILE A 10 -19.32 33.81 -5.42
CA ILE A 10 -19.04 32.53 -4.78
C ILE A 10 -18.23 32.83 -3.52
N ALA A 11 -18.90 32.84 -2.36
CA ALA A 11 -18.23 32.91 -1.07
C ALA A 11 -17.59 31.55 -0.76
N LEU A 12 -16.26 31.50 -0.83
CA LEU A 12 -15.48 30.32 -0.48
C LEU A 12 -15.43 30.18 1.05
N LEU A 13 -16.33 29.39 1.63
CA LEU A 13 -16.29 29.04 3.05
C LEU A 13 -15.13 28.07 3.29
N ALA A 14 -13.99 28.59 3.75
CA ALA A 14 -12.88 27.78 4.22
C ALA A 14 -13.23 27.17 5.59
N THR A 15 -13.77 25.96 5.61
CA THR A 15 -13.90 25.18 6.85
C THR A 15 -12.56 24.53 7.17
N THR A 16 -11.83 25.06 8.15
CA THR A 16 -10.66 24.39 8.71
C THR A 16 -11.10 23.16 9.50
N LEU A 17 -10.84 21.96 8.98
CA LEU A 17 -10.99 20.73 9.74
C LEU A 17 -9.89 20.66 10.79
N VAL A 18 -10.25 20.80 12.06
CA VAL A 18 -9.33 20.60 13.18
C VAL A 18 -9.35 19.11 13.51
N PHE A 19 -8.29 18.38 13.15
CA PHE A 19 -8.12 16.98 13.54
C PHE A 19 -7.72 16.92 15.02
N ASN A 20 -8.70 16.72 15.91
CA ASN A 20 -8.42 16.40 17.31
C ASN A 20 -8.05 14.92 17.43
N ALA A 21 -6.76 14.60 17.34
CA ALA A 21 -6.25 13.28 17.71
C ALA A 21 -6.23 13.17 19.25
N ASN A 22 -7.29 12.61 19.83
CA ASN A 22 -7.25 12.13 21.21
C ASN A 22 -6.53 10.79 21.23
N ALA A 23 -5.25 10.80 21.60
CA ALA A 23 -4.51 9.59 21.90
C ALA A 23 -4.89 9.13 23.31
N GLU A 24 -5.91 8.27 23.44
CA GLU A 24 -6.05 7.43 24.63
C GLU A 24 -4.86 6.46 24.65
N ASP A 25 -4.03 6.54 25.69
CA ASP A 25 -2.96 5.59 25.99
C ASP A 25 -3.54 4.21 26.34
N LYS A 26 -4.06 3.51 25.33
CA LYS A 26 -4.32 2.08 25.43
C LYS A 26 -2.97 1.38 25.44
N LYS A 27 -2.62 0.76 26.57
CA LYS A 27 -1.50 -0.18 26.65
C LYS A 27 -1.62 -1.16 25.49
N MET A 28 -0.74 -1.02 24.48
CA MET A 28 -0.74 -1.90 23.33
C MET A 28 -0.29 -3.28 23.78
N GLU A 29 -1.24 -4.21 23.88
CA GLU A 29 -0.92 -5.62 24.09
C GLU A 29 -0.30 -6.15 22.80
N TYR A 30 1.03 -6.35 22.80
CA TYR A 30 1.74 -6.95 21.68
C TYR A 30 1.34 -8.42 21.56
N LYS A 31 0.26 -8.70 20.83
CA LYS A 31 -0.08 -10.08 20.45
C LYS A 31 1.10 -10.67 19.66
N SER A 32 1.47 -11.92 19.87
CA SER A 32 2.42 -12.57 18.95
C SER A 32 1.84 -12.62 17.54
N SER A 33 2.71 -12.63 16.51
CA SER A 33 2.30 -12.71 15.12
C SER A 33 3.21 -13.64 14.34
N ASN A 34 2.62 -14.40 13.43
CA ASN A 34 3.30 -15.16 12.39
C ASN A 34 3.39 -14.34 11.09
N LEU A 35 3.04 -13.06 11.11
CA LEU A 35 3.18 -12.20 9.95
C LEU A 35 4.67 -12.04 9.62
N ASN A 36 5.08 -12.62 8.50
CA ASN A 36 6.43 -12.48 7.96
C ASN A 36 6.33 -12.17 6.47
N VAL A 37 7.10 -11.18 6.02
CA VAL A 37 7.15 -10.75 4.61
C VAL A 37 8.61 -10.80 4.17
N GLY A 38 8.90 -11.66 3.20
CA GLY A 38 10.18 -11.74 2.51
C GLY A 38 10.02 -11.27 1.07
N MET A 39 10.95 -10.46 0.57
CA MET A 39 10.94 -9.95 -0.81
C MET A 39 12.32 -10.11 -1.43
N TYR A 40 12.37 -10.48 -2.71
CA TYR A 40 13.62 -10.58 -3.47
C TYR A 40 13.44 -10.49 -4.98
N GLU A 41 14.45 -10.00 -5.70
CA GLU A 41 14.45 -10.03 -7.16
C GLU A 41 14.62 -11.47 -7.66
N ALA A 42 13.78 -11.91 -8.59
CA ALA A 42 13.73 -13.29 -9.07
C ALA A 42 14.79 -13.53 -10.17
N GLY A 43 15.62 -14.56 -10.06
CA GLY A 43 16.55 -14.95 -11.14
C GLY A 43 17.87 -14.17 -11.17
N HIS A 44 18.47 -14.00 -12.36
CA HIS A 44 19.72 -13.27 -12.55
C HIS A 44 19.51 -11.75 -12.53
N THR A 45 20.59 -10.97 -12.36
CA THR A 45 20.60 -9.51 -12.35
C THR A 45 19.72 -8.93 -13.47
N LYS A 46 18.80 -8.00 -13.12
CA LYS A 46 17.91 -7.25 -14.03
C LYS A 46 16.62 -7.95 -14.50
N SER A 47 16.10 -8.94 -13.77
CA SER A 47 14.89 -9.66 -14.19
C SER A 47 13.61 -8.81 -14.10
N MET A 48 13.63 -7.75 -13.30
CA MET A 48 12.45 -6.91 -13.01
C MET A 48 11.27 -7.68 -12.44
N LYS A 49 11.51 -8.86 -11.90
CA LYS A 49 10.50 -9.69 -11.25
C LYS A 49 10.75 -9.68 -9.76
N LEU A 50 9.77 -9.24 -8.98
CA LEU A 50 9.87 -9.15 -7.53
C LEU A 50 9.06 -10.28 -6.91
N ASN A 51 9.75 -11.28 -6.39
CA ASN A 51 9.13 -12.33 -5.60
C ASN A 51 8.85 -11.84 -4.20
N MET A 52 7.68 -12.23 -3.68
CA MET A 52 7.29 -12.01 -2.30
C MET A 52 6.79 -13.33 -1.71
N THR A 53 7.22 -13.61 -0.48
CA THR A 53 6.68 -14.68 0.35
C THR A 53 6.05 -14.09 1.59
N LEU A 54 4.87 -14.60 1.95
CA LEU A 54 4.09 -14.17 3.09
C LEU A 54 3.72 -15.38 3.95
N THR A 55 3.87 -15.26 5.28
CA THR A 55 3.11 -16.07 6.25
C THR A 55 2.18 -15.16 7.03
N LYS A 56 1.00 -15.67 7.45
CA LYS A 56 0.00 -14.86 8.15
C LYS A 56 -0.56 -15.54 9.39
N ASP A 57 -1.19 -14.75 10.26
CA ASP A 57 -1.84 -15.25 11.45
C ASP A 57 -3.00 -16.21 11.09
N LYS A 58 -3.06 -17.36 11.77
CA LYS A 58 -4.06 -18.41 11.51
C LYS A 58 -5.47 -17.88 11.70
N GLY A 59 -6.36 -18.19 10.76
CA GLY A 59 -7.76 -17.75 10.81
C GLY A 59 -7.99 -16.26 10.51
N VAL A 60 -6.94 -15.48 10.25
CA VAL A 60 -7.02 -14.04 9.94
C VAL A 60 -6.81 -13.83 8.44
N GLY A 61 -7.66 -13.05 7.78
CA GLY A 61 -7.46 -12.70 6.35
C GLY A 61 -6.24 -11.80 6.15
N ALA A 62 -5.77 -11.68 4.91
CA ALA A 62 -4.76 -10.70 4.56
C ALA A 62 -5.06 -10.01 3.23
N THR A 63 -4.61 -8.77 3.09
CA THR A 63 -4.65 -8.01 1.83
C THR A 63 -3.23 -7.60 1.50
N ILE A 64 -2.81 -7.81 0.25
CA ILE A 64 -1.54 -7.38 -0.30
C ILE A 64 -1.83 -6.33 -1.36
N LYS A 65 -1.17 -5.18 -1.30
CA LYS A 65 -1.29 -4.12 -2.30
C LYS A 65 0.08 -3.72 -2.81
N LEU A 66 0.22 -3.62 -4.12
CA LEU A 66 1.31 -2.88 -4.77
C LEU A 66 0.76 -1.52 -5.17
N MET A 67 1.43 -0.45 -4.72
CA MET A 67 1.02 0.93 -4.96
C MET A 67 2.17 1.72 -5.57
N ASP A 68 1.84 2.74 -6.37
CA ASP A 68 2.80 3.75 -6.79
C ASP A 68 3.08 4.79 -5.69
N ALA A 69 3.91 5.78 -5.99
CA ALA A 69 4.30 6.83 -5.05
C ALA A 69 3.14 7.72 -4.58
N ASP A 70 2.08 7.84 -5.38
CA ASP A 70 0.89 8.63 -5.08
C ASP A 70 -0.16 7.83 -4.29
N GLY A 71 0.11 6.54 -4.06
CA GLY A 71 -0.79 5.61 -3.37
C GLY A 71 -1.83 4.96 -4.28
N SER A 72 -1.70 5.12 -5.61
CA SER A 72 -2.59 4.45 -6.56
C SER A 72 -2.30 2.95 -6.55
N ILE A 73 -3.34 2.15 -6.41
CA ILE A 73 -3.22 0.68 -6.36
C ILE A 73 -2.98 0.15 -7.77
N LEU A 74 -1.82 -0.47 -7.97
CA LEU A 74 -1.43 -1.14 -9.22
C LEU A 74 -1.82 -2.62 -9.22
N HIS A 75 -1.83 -3.24 -8.03
CA HIS A 75 -2.25 -4.62 -7.83
C HIS A 75 -2.79 -4.80 -6.42
N GLU A 76 -3.84 -5.61 -6.27
CA GLU A 76 -4.40 -5.99 -4.98
C GLU A 76 -4.75 -7.48 -4.99
N GLU A 77 -4.36 -8.17 -3.92
CA GLU A 77 -4.67 -9.58 -3.69
C GLU A 77 -5.26 -9.75 -2.29
N VAL A 78 -6.39 -10.46 -2.19
CA VAL A 78 -7.10 -10.72 -0.94
C VAL A 78 -7.03 -12.21 -0.58
N LEU A 79 -6.38 -12.52 0.53
CA LEU A 79 -6.21 -13.88 1.03
C LEU A 79 -7.25 -14.22 2.09
N GLY A 80 -7.95 -15.34 1.86
CA GLY A 80 -8.92 -15.87 2.80
C GLY A 80 -8.32 -16.37 4.12
N LYS A 81 -9.18 -16.59 5.12
CA LYS A 81 -8.80 -17.02 6.48
C LYS A 81 -8.09 -18.38 6.52
N LYS A 82 -8.33 -19.25 5.54
CA LYS A 82 -7.77 -20.62 5.45
C LYS A 82 -6.36 -20.70 4.84
N VAL A 83 -5.89 -19.64 4.20
CA VAL A 83 -4.53 -19.58 3.64
C VAL A 83 -3.55 -19.38 4.79
N GLU A 84 -2.43 -20.09 4.89
CA GLU A 84 -1.45 -19.82 5.96
C GLU A 84 -0.18 -19.15 5.42
N SER A 85 0.18 -19.45 4.18
CA SER A 85 1.27 -18.82 3.46
C SER A 85 0.88 -18.55 2.01
N TYR A 86 1.55 -17.58 1.39
CA TYR A 86 1.28 -17.17 0.03
C TYR A 86 2.58 -16.72 -0.65
N LYS A 87 2.65 -16.94 -1.97
CA LYS A 87 3.77 -16.50 -2.80
C LYS A 87 3.21 -15.73 -3.98
N LEU A 88 3.82 -14.59 -4.25
CA LEU A 88 3.44 -13.71 -5.35
C LEU A 88 4.71 -13.25 -6.09
N CYS A 89 4.59 -13.04 -7.38
CA CYS A 89 5.66 -12.49 -8.21
C CYS A 89 5.08 -11.28 -8.96
N PHE A 90 5.59 -10.08 -8.67
CA PHE A 90 5.23 -8.87 -9.40
C PHE A 90 6.15 -8.73 -10.62
N ASP A 91 5.56 -8.60 -11.80
CA ASP A 91 6.32 -8.24 -13.01
C ASP A 91 6.39 -6.71 -13.13
N MET A 92 7.56 -6.16 -12.81
CA MET A 92 7.83 -4.72 -12.86
C MET A 92 8.41 -4.28 -14.20
N SER A 93 8.55 -5.17 -15.19
CA SER A 93 9.30 -4.89 -16.43
C SER A 93 8.74 -3.70 -17.21
N ASN A 94 7.41 -3.58 -17.25
CA ASN A 94 6.69 -2.52 -17.98
C ASN A 94 6.29 -1.33 -17.09
N VAL A 95 6.75 -1.31 -15.84
CA VAL A 95 6.45 -0.25 -14.89
C VAL A 95 7.53 0.83 -14.97
N LYS A 96 7.11 2.10 -14.89
CA LYS A 96 8.04 3.23 -14.97
C LYS A 96 9.03 3.21 -13.82
N ALA A 97 10.24 3.71 -14.04
CA ALA A 97 11.18 3.97 -12.96
C ALA A 97 10.54 4.92 -11.93
N GLY A 98 10.79 4.67 -10.65
CA GLY A 98 10.13 5.40 -9.58
C GLY A 98 10.08 4.62 -8.28
N LYS A 99 9.36 5.19 -7.31
CA LYS A 99 9.15 4.61 -5.99
C LYS A 99 7.78 3.91 -5.95
N TYR A 100 7.76 2.75 -5.31
CA TYR A 100 6.59 1.90 -5.16
C TYR A 100 6.53 1.36 -3.73
N TYR A 101 5.36 0.86 -3.35
CA TYR A 101 5.13 0.33 -2.02
C TYR A 101 4.38 -0.99 -2.10
N VAL A 102 4.85 -1.98 -1.34
CA VAL A 102 4.06 -3.18 -1.04
C VAL A 102 3.54 -3.07 0.38
N GLU A 103 2.21 -2.94 0.51
CA GLU A 103 1.52 -2.99 1.78
C GLU A 103 0.92 -4.39 1.99
N VAL A 104 1.16 -4.97 3.16
CA VAL A 104 0.51 -6.19 3.62
C VAL A 104 -0.26 -5.89 4.89
N LYS A 105 -1.58 -6.05 4.83
CA LYS A 105 -2.46 -5.97 5.99
C LYS A 105 -2.89 -7.38 6.42
N ASN A 106 -2.63 -7.77 7.66
CA ASN A 106 -3.11 -9.01 8.26
C ASN A 106 -3.84 -8.70 9.58
N GLY A 107 -5.17 -8.60 9.51
CA GLY A 107 -5.98 -8.09 10.62
C GLY A 107 -5.69 -6.60 10.88
N GLU A 108 -5.25 -6.29 12.10
CA GLU A 108 -4.86 -4.94 12.52
C GLU A 108 -3.39 -4.61 12.21
N ARG A 109 -2.59 -5.62 11.81
CA ARG A 109 -1.18 -5.43 11.48
C ARG A 109 -1.01 -4.98 10.06
N ILE A 110 -0.19 -3.96 9.85
CA ILE A 110 0.17 -3.43 8.55
C ILE A 110 1.70 -3.40 8.46
N ILE A 111 2.25 -3.98 7.41
CA ILE A 111 3.66 -3.86 7.03
C ILE A 111 3.70 -3.18 5.67
N THR A 112 4.51 -2.13 5.55
CA THR A 112 4.78 -1.49 4.26
C THR A 112 6.26 -1.62 3.93
N LYS A 113 6.56 -2.03 2.71
CA LYS A 113 7.93 -2.12 2.16
C LYS A 113 8.05 -1.16 0.99
N GLU A 114 9.07 -0.31 1.02
CA GLU A 114 9.41 0.54 -0.12
C GLU A 114 10.19 -0.27 -1.15
N ILE A 115 9.90 -0.03 -2.42
CA ILE A 115 10.64 -0.57 -3.56
C ILE A 115 11.08 0.62 -4.41
N LEU A 116 12.38 0.73 -4.66
CA LEU A 116 12.89 1.65 -5.67
C LEU A 116 13.16 0.88 -6.95
N LYS A 117 12.50 1.31 -8.02
CA LYS A 117 12.72 0.81 -9.37
C LYS A 117 13.55 1.80 -10.17
N SER A 118 14.71 1.36 -10.63
CA SER A 118 15.49 2.04 -11.65
C SER A 118 15.18 1.52 -13.05
N ALA A 119 15.92 1.96 -14.07
CA ALA A 119 15.75 1.49 -15.45
C ALA A 119 15.98 -0.03 -15.59
N SER A 120 16.82 -0.63 -14.74
CA SER A 120 17.21 -2.05 -14.89
C SER A 120 17.40 -2.81 -13.57
N THR A 121 17.06 -2.22 -12.43
CA THR A 121 17.33 -2.83 -11.10
C THR A 121 16.22 -2.47 -10.10
N LEU A 122 15.91 -3.39 -9.21
CA LEU A 122 15.02 -3.20 -8.05
C LEU A 122 15.85 -3.18 -6.76
N SER A 123 15.48 -2.33 -5.80
CA SER A 123 16.02 -2.35 -4.43
C SER A 123 14.88 -2.23 -3.41
N TYR A 124 14.98 -2.96 -2.29
CA TYR A 124 13.90 -3.19 -1.31
C TYR A 124 14.43 -3.47 0.10
#